data_AF-A0A0N4U5L7-F1
#
_entry.id   AF-A0A0N4U5L7-F1
#
_cell.length_a   1.000
_cell.length_b   1.000
_cell.length_c   1.000
_cell.angle_alpha   90.00
_cell.angle_beta   90.00
_cell.angle_gamma   90.00
#
_symmetry.space_group_name_H-M   'P 1'
#
loop_
_entity.id
_entity.type
_entity.pdbx_description
1 polymer ?
#
loop_
_entity_poly.entity_id
_entity_poly.type
_entity_poly.pdbx_seq_one_letter_code
_entity_poly.pdbx_strand_id
1 'polypeptide(L)'
;MIWSAFVLRRIAIHQGGISARIFSLLSVFGGGIFLATCLLDLLADSIATLSKGLAVRTDFKFPIVELFIAIGFLFVLFTEQAFTANFSGHTSFHSGTMAHSTIGAIILVLALSLHAIFEGLSLGIISDIKEIYQIFGALLLHKMLIGFSLGIRLVQSPMKTITIIICFCIFAGQVVIGGFCGLEILNLLSGGSLYQATLISACAQALACGTFLYVTCFEILPHELNQPTVRLPKLACLLLGFLLITAVVLLSI
;
A
#
# COMPACT_ATOMS: atom_id res chain seq x y z
N MET A 1 -7.67 -16.07 -6.16
CA MET A 1 -6.62 -15.61 -5.21
C MET A 1 -6.30 -16.60 -4.09
N ILE A 2 -7.25 -17.38 -3.54
CA ILE A 2 -6.94 -18.32 -2.42
C ILE A 2 -6.05 -19.49 -2.85
N TRP A 3 -6.28 -20.05 -4.05
CA TRP A 3 -5.46 -21.13 -4.61
C TRP A 3 -4.02 -20.73 -4.90
N SER A 4 -3.79 -19.48 -5.33
CA SER A 4 -2.44 -18.99 -5.60
C SER A 4 -1.62 -18.87 -4.33
N ALA A 5 -2.21 -18.45 -3.20
CA ALA A 5 -1.50 -18.39 -1.92
C ALA A 5 -1.06 -19.78 -1.42
N PHE A 6 -1.88 -20.82 -1.60
CA PHE A 6 -1.53 -22.18 -1.19
C PHE A 6 -0.44 -22.80 -2.07
N VAL A 7 -0.54 -22.62 -3.40
CA VAL A 7 0.46 -23.11 -4.36
C VAL A 7 1.79 -22.38 -4.18
N LEU A 8 1.77 -21.05 -4.02
CA LEU A 8 2.98 -20.27 -3.78
C LEU A 8 3.67 -20.67 -2.48
N ARG A 9 2.92 -20.94 -1.41
CA ARG A 9 3.53 -21.42 -0.15
C ARG A 9 4.16 -22.81 -0.29
N ARG A 10 3.56 -23.73 -1.05
CA ARG A 10 4.20 -25.04 -1.36
C ARG A 10 5.46 -24.89 -2.21
N ILE A 11 5.46 -23.99 -3.19
CA ILE A 11 6.63 -23.73 -4.06
C ILE A 11 7.75 -23.03 -3.27
N ALA A 12 7.42 -22.18 -2.30
CA ALA A 12 8.39 -21.54 -1.41
C ALA A 12 9.05 -22.54 -0.44
N ILE A 13 8.32 -23.59 -0.02
CA ILE A 13 8.84 -24.61 0.90
C ILE A 13 9.75 -25.63 0.17
N HIS A 14 9.56 -25.86 -1.13
CA HIS A 14 10.45 -26.73 -1.93
C HIS A 14 11.66 -25.95 -2.44
N GLN A 15 12.70 -25.88 -1.59
CA GLN A 15 13.97 -25.19 -1.82
C GLN A 15 14.69 -25.70 -3.08
N GLY A 16 14.72 -24.85 -4.10
CA GLY A 16 15.64 -24.91 -5.24
C GLY A 16 16.04 -23.48 -5.62
N GLY A 17 17.29 -23.28 -6.02
CA GLY A 17 17.84 -21.94 -6.30
C GLY A 17 17.07 -21.13 -7.35
N ILE A 18 16.33 -21.80 -8.25
CA ILE A 18 15.50 -21.14 -9.28
C ILE A 18 14.24 -20.50 -8.68
N SER A 19 13.54 -21.22 -7.79
CA SER A 19 12.33 -20.71 -7.12
C SER A 19 12.65 -19.43 -6.34
N ALA A 20 13.73 -19.45 -5.55
CA ALA A 20 14.18 -18.29 -4.79
C ALA A 20 14.49 -17.07 -5.68
N ARG A 21 15.11 -17.29 -6.86
CA ARG A 21 15.38 -16.22 -7.84
C ARG A 21 14.08 -15.63 -8.39
N ILE A 22 13.11 -16.46 -8.76
CA ILE A 22 11.82 -16.00 -9.29
C ILE A 22 11.09 -15.19 -8.23
N PHE A 23 11.00 -15.68 -6.99
CA PHE A 23 10.37 -14.96 -5.89
C PHE A 23 11.05 -13.61 -5.65
N SER A 24 12.38 -13.55 -5.67
CA SER A 24 13.11 -12.30 -5.50
C SER A 24 12.81 -11.30 -6.64
N LEU A 25 12.77 -11.75 -7.90
CA LEU A 25 12.39 -10.89 -9.02
C LEU A 25 10.96 -10.38 -8.92
N LEU A 26 10.00 -11.25 -8.57
CA LEU A 26 8.60 -10.87 -8.35
C LEU A 26 8.44 -9.90 -7.17
N SER A 27 9.25 -10.08 -6.13
CA SER A 27 9.25 -9.26 -4.93
C SER A 27 9.80 -7.85 -5.20
N VAL A 28 10.83 -7.73 -6.04
CA VAL A 28 11.35 -6.44 -6.52
C VAL A 28 10.39 -5.77 -7.52
N PHE A 29 9.78 -6.55 -8.42
CA PHE A 29 8.71 -6.08 -9.29
C PHE A 29 7.54 -5.49 -8.48
N GLY A 30 7.11 -6.20 -7.43
CA GLY A 30 6.09 -5.70 -6.51
C GLY A 30 6.53 -4.45 -5.74
N GLY A 31 7.82 -4.34 -5.39
CA GLY A 31 8.38 -3.10 -4.84
C GLY A 31 8.27 -1.91 -5.80
N GLY A 32 8.38 -2.15 -7.11
CA GLY A 32 8.19 -1.13 -8.14
C GLY A 32 6.75 -0.68 -8.27
N ILE A 33 5.80 -1.63 -8.25
CA ILE A 33 4.36 -1.37 -8.20
C ILE A 33 4.03 -0.50 -6.98
N PHE A 34 4.50 -0.90 -5.80
CA PHE A 34 4.26 -0.18 -4.56
C PHE A 34 4.84 1.22 -4.55
N LEU A 35 6.06 1.39 -5.07
CA LEU A 35 6.70 2.70 -5.17
C LEU A 35 5.90 3.63 -6.10
N ALA A 36 5.43 3.12 -7.24
CA ALA A 36 4.58 3.89 -8.15
C ALA A 36 3.23 4.24 -7.52
N THR A 37 2.55 3.30 -6.85
CA THR A 37 1.31 3.61 -6.11
C THR A 37 1.53 4.69 -5.06
N CYS A 38 2.61 4.63 -4.28
CA CYS A 38 2.91 5.65 -3.27
C CYS A 38 3.04 7.04 -3.92
N LEU A 39 3.83 7.15 -4.99
CA LEU A 39 4.23 8.44 -5.56
C LEU A 39 3.23 9.03 -6.55
N LEU A 40 2.59 8.18 -7.36
CA LEU A 40 1.73 8.63 -8.46
C LEU A 40 0.24 8.62 -8.10
N ASP A 41 -0.16 7.81 -7.12
CA ASP A 41 -1.57 7.63 -6.77
C ASP A 41 -1.85 8.24 -5.40
N LEU A 42 -1.30 7.66 -4.32
CA LEU A 42 -1.52 8.10 -2.94
C LEU A 42 -1.11 9.55 -2.66
N LEU A 43 0.08 9.94 -3.09
CA LEU A 43 0.58 11.30 -2.93
C LEU A 43 -0.27 12.28 -3.75
N ALA A 44 -0.55 11.95 -5.02
CA ALA A 44 -1.32 12.80 -5.91
C ALA A 44 -2.76 13.00 -5.41
N ASP A 45 -3.42 11.93 -4.99
CA ASP A 45 -4.77 11.94 -4.42
C ASP A 45 -4.85 12.77 -3.14
N SER A 46 -3.86 12.63 -2.25
CA SER A 46 -3.83 13.42 -1.02
C SER A 46 -3.69 14.92 -1.32
N ILE A 47 -2.83 15.31 -2.27
CA ILE A 47 -2.69 16.70 -2.74
C ILE A 47 -3.98 17.20 -3.40
N ALA A 48 -4.58 16.41 -4.29
CA ALA A 48 -5.82 16.76 -4.97
C ALA A 48 -6.99 16.92 -3.99
N THR A 49 -7.09 16.01 -3.01
CA THR A 49 -8.12 16.05 -1.97
C THR A 49 -7.93 17.26 -1.06
N LEU A 50 -6.69 17.54 -0.61
CA LEU A 50 -6.41 18.71 0.20
C LEU A 50 -6.71 20.01 -0.55
N SER A 51 -6.32 20.11 -1.82
CA SER A 51 -6.56 21.33 -2.62
C SER A 51 -8.06 21.60 -2.84
N LYS A 52 -8.87 20.55 -3.04
CA LYS A 52 -10.34 20.66 -3.06
C LYS A 52 -10.91 21.16 -1.74
N GLY A 53 -10.36 20.71 -0.61
CA GLY A 53 -10.77 21.19 0.72
C GLY A 53 -10.34 22.64 0.99
N LEU A 54 -9.11 22.99 0.66
CA LEU A 54 -8.49 24.28 0.99
C LEU A 54 -8.80 25.40 -0.02
N ALA A 55 -9.47 25.11 -1.14
CA ALA A 55 -9.94 26.13 -2.08
C ALA A 55 -10.79 27.24 -1.40
N VAL A 56 -11.29 26.98 -0.19
CA VAL A 56 -12.05 27.93 0.65
C VAL A 56 -11.14 28.86 1.49
N ARG A 57 -9.83 28.59 1.63
CA ARG A 57 -8.88 29.39 2.43
C ARG A 57 -7.56 29.60 1.68
N THR A 58 -7.55 30.64 0.86
CA THR A 58 -6.52 30.99 -0.15
C THR A 58 -5.14 31.45 0.34
N ASP A 59 -4.67 31.13 1.56
CA ASP A 59 -3.38 31.67 2.06
C ASP A 59 -2.47 30.71 2.84
N PHE A 60 -2.78 29.41 2.91
CA PHE A 60 -1.89 28.45 3.57
C PHE A 60 -0.87 27.86 2.58
N LYS A 61 0.35 28.43 2.55
CA LYS A 61 1.51 27.91 1.77
C LYS A 61 2.26 26.76 2.45
N PHE A 62 1.74 26.20 3.54
CA PHE A 62 2.42 25.13 4.27
C PHE A 62 2.14 23.76 3.62
N PRO A 63 3.17 22.92 3.40
CA PRO A 63 3.04 21.59 2.76
C PRO A 63 2.43 20.57 3.73
N ILE A 64 1.12 20.69 3.96
CA ILE A 64 0.39 19.85 4.93
C ILE A 64 0.46 18.37 4.53
N VAL A 65 0.27 18.05 3.24
CA VAL A 65 0.32 16.65 2.76
C VAL A 65 1.67 16.03 3.08
N GLU A 66 2.75 16.73 2.75
CA GLU A 66 4.12 16.28 2.96
C GLU A 66 4.44 16.14 4.45
N LEU A 67 3.91 17.02 5.31
CA LEU A 67 4.01 16.85 6.76
C LEU A 67 3.37 15.55 7.22
N PHE A 68 2.14 15.25 6.77
CA PHE A 68 1.46 14.00 7.16
C PHE A 68 2.13 12.76 6.55
N ILE A 69 2.73 12.85 5.36
CA ILE A 69 3.61 11.80 4.82
C ILE A 69 4.81 11.58 5.73
N ALA A 70 5.49 12.65 6.15
CA ALA A 70 6.62 12.56 7.06
C ALA A 70 6.20 11.96 8.42
N ILE A 71 5.04 12.32 8.96
CA ILE A 71 4.50 11.74 10.19
C ILE A 71 4.25 10.23 10.01
N GLY A 72 3.62 9.82 8.91
CA GLY A 72 3.36 8.41 8.62
C GLY A 72 4.66 7.60 8.47
N PHE A 73 5.64 8.16 7.77
CA PHE A 73 6.97 7.57 7.60
C PHE A 73 7.69 7.41 8.94
N LEU A 74 7.74 8.48 9.74
CA LEU A 74 8.39 8.49 11.06
C LEU A 74 7.68 7.60 12.06
N PHE A 75 6.35 7.46 11.96
CA PHE A 75 5.59 6.54 12.80
C PHE A 75 6.07 5.11 12.59
N VAL A 76 6.21 4.64 11.34
CA VAL A 76 6.71 3.29 11.08
C VAL A 76 8.13 3.12 11.60
N LEU A 77 9.02 4.08 11.29
CA LEU A 77 10.38 4.07 11.81
C LEU A 77 10.40 3.95 13.34
N PHE A 78 9.60 4.76 14.04
CA PHE A 78 9.52 4.72 15.49
C PHE A 78 9.01 3.37 15.99
N THR A 79 7.95 2.82 15.39
CA THR A 79 7.41 1.50 15.79
C THR A 79 8.44 0.38 15.59
N GLU A 80 9.20 0.43 14.51
CA GLU A 80 10.25 -0.54 14.20
C GLU A 80 11.43 -0.45 15.18
N GLN A 81 11.91 0.77 15.45
CA GLN A 81 13.00 0.98 16.41
C GLN A 81 12.57 0.63 17.83
N ALA A 82 11.35 0.98 18.23
CA ALA A 82 10.79 0.60 19.53
C ALA A 82 10.69 -0.93 19.67
N PHE A 83 10.23 -1.63 18.62
CA PHE A 83 10.18 -3.09 18.64
C PHE A 83 11.58 -3.69 18.74
N THR A 84 12.52 -3.23 17.92
CA THR A 84 13.91 -3.70 17.93
C THR A 84 14.58 -3.49 19.29
N ALA A 85 14.35 -2.34 19.94
CA ALA A 85 14.88 -2.03 21.26
C ALA A 85 14.32 -2.97 22.35
N ASN A 86 13.01 -3.26 22.33
CA ASN A 86 12.37 -4.12 23.32
C ASN A 86 12.77 -5.60 23.16
N PHE A 87 12.97 -6.07 21.93
CA PHE A 87 13.28 -7.49 21.67
C PHE A 87 14.77 -7.84 21.79
N SER A 88 15.66 -6.84 21.68
CA SER A 88 17.10 -7.03 21.84
C SER A 88 17.51 -7.40 23.28
N GLY A 89 16.64 -7.20 24.27
CA GLY A 89 16.94 -7.49 25.68
C GLY A 89 16.79 -8.96 26.12
N HIS A 90 16.04 -9.80 25.39
CA HIS A 90 15.65 -11.12 25.91
C HIS A 90 15.53 -12.27 24.89
N THR A 91 15.79 -12.05 23.60
CA THR A 91 15.61 -13.11 22.58
C THR A 91 16.74 -13.15 21.56
N SER A 92 17.04 -14.36 21.07
CA SER A 92 18.08 -14.57 20.06
C SER A 92 17.81 -13.71 18.82
N PHE A 93 18.89 -13.15 18.24
CA PHE A 93 18.89 -12.28 17.05
C PHE A 93 17.97 -12.77 15.91
N HIS A 94 17.83 -14.09 15.76
CA HIS A 94 16.96 -14.72 14.77
C HIS A 94 15.46 -14.40 14.92
N SER A 95 14.98 -14.23 16.15
CA SER A 95 13.59 -13.85 16.41
C SER A 95 13.32 -12.39 16.04
N GLY A 96 14.29 -11.50 16.24
CA GLY A 96 14.19 -10.08 15.90
C GLY A 96 13.98 -9.85 14.40
N THR A 97 14.79 -10.47 13.55
CA THR A 97 14.68 -10.34 12.09
C THR A 97 13.34 -10.87 11.54
N MET A 98 12.81 -11.95 12.12
CA MET A 98 11.55 -12.55 11.69
C MET A 98 10.34 -11.70 12.08
N ALA A 99 10.41 -11.08 13.26
CA ALA A 99 9.36 -10.19 13.73
C ALA A 99 9.36 -8.87 12.95
N HIS A 100 10.54 -8.33 12.60
CA HIS A 100 10.70 -7.14 11.74
C HIS A 100 9.93 -7.30 10.42
N SER A 101 10.17 -8.39 9.69
CA SER A 101 9.47 -8.69 8.44
C SER A 101 7.96 -8.90 8.62
N THR A 102 7.50 -9.39 9.77
CA THR A 102 6.07 -9.62 10.02
C THR A 102 5.34 -8.31 10.34
N ILE A 103 5.97 -7.44 11.13
CA ILE A 103 5.42 -6.15 11.53
C ILE A 103 5.22 -5.27 10.31
N GLY A 104 6.24 -5.17 9.47
CA GLY A 104 6.15 -4.39 8.26
C GLY A 104 5.11 -4.89 7.28
N ALA A 105 4.96 -6.22 7.14
CA ALA A 105 3.87 -6.82 6.36
C ALA A 105 2.48 -6.45 6.92
N ILE A 106 2.29 -6.44 8.24
CA ILE A 106 1.01 -6.06 8.87
C ILE A 106 0.75 -4.55 8.70
N ILE A 107 1.76 -3.70 8.95
CA ILE A 107 1.67 -2.25 8.77
C ILE A 107 1.35 -1.91 7.31
N LEU A 108 1.96 -2.62 6.37
CA LEU A 108 1.66 -2.50 4.94
C LEU A 108 0.21 -2.85 4.63
N VAL A 109 -0.32 -3.96 5.17
CA VAL A 109 -1.74 -4.32 5.00
C VAL A 109 -2.63 -3.21 5.54
N LEU A 110 -2.32 -2.64 6.72
CA LEU A 110 -3.09 -1.56 7.31
C LEU A 110 -3.06 -0.29 6.45
N ALA A 111 -1.89 0.11 5.95
CA ALA A 111 -1.73 1.27 5.08
C ALA A 111 -2.51 1.13 3.77
N LEU A 112 -2.38 -0.04 3.11
CA LEU A 112 -3.10 -0.38 1.89
C LEU A 112 -4.62 -0.48 2.13
N SER A 113 -5.03 -0.98 3.29
CA SER A 113 -6.44 -1.00 3.69
C SER A 113 -7.01 0.41 3.84
N LEU A 114 -6.30 1.30 4.54
CA LEU A 114 -6.73 2.69 4.69
C LEU A 114 -6.88 3.35 3.32
N HIS A 115 -5.88 3.22 2.45
CA HIS A 115 -5.94 3.71 1.07
C HIS A 115 -7.17 3.17 0.31
N ALA A 116 -7.41 1.85 0.38
CA ALA A 116 -8.53 1.21 -0.30
C ALA A 116 -9.91 1.67 0.21
N ILE A 117 -10.04 2.05 1.49
CA ILE A 117 -11.26 2.66 2.03
C ILE A 117 -11.53 4.00 1.33
N PHE A 118 -10.53 4.88 1.22
CA PHE A 118 -10.71 6.22 0.64
C PHE A 118 -10.87 6.19 -0.89
N GLU A 119 -10.25 5.23 -1.57
CA GLU A 119 -10.56 4.96 -2.99
C GLU A 119 -12.03 4.52 -3.16
N GLY A 120 -12.51 3.63 -2.29
CA GLY A 120 -13.91 3.21 -2.29
C GLY A 120 -14.86 4.38 -2.01
N LEU A 121 -14.50 5.23 -1.04
CA LEU A 121 -15.24 6.45 -0.71
C LEU A 121 -15.38 7.37 -1.93
N SER A 122 -14.27 7.60 -2.64
CA SER A 122 -14.22 8.46 -3.82
C SER A 122 -15.10 7.90 -4.93
N LEU A 123 -15.02 6.59 -5.20
CA LEU A 123 -15.91 5.89 -6.15
C LEU A 123 -17.40 6.05 -5.79
N GLY A 124 -17.75 5.95 -4.50
CA GLY A 124 -19.14 6.02 -4.05
C GLY A 124 -19.81 7.38 -4.22
N ILE A 125 -19.03 8.45 -4.43
CA ILE A 125 -19.52 9.82 -4.58
C ILE A 125 -19.79 10.16 -6.07
N ILE A 126 -19.17 9.45 -7.00
CA ILE A 126 -19.29 9.73 -8.44
C ILE A 126 -20.70 9.41 -8.91
N SER A 127 -21.33 10.36 -9.59
CA SER A 127 -22.72 10.24 -10.06
C SER A 127 -22.84 9.87 -11.54
N ASP A 128 -21.82 10.13 -12.36
CA ASP A 128 -21.82 9.75 -13.77
C ASP A 128 -21.40 8.29 -13.95
N ILE A 129 -22.33 7.48 -14.46
CA ILE A 129 -22.14 6.06 -14.73
C ILE A 129 -20.92 5.81 -15.65
N LYS A 130 -20.68 6.69 -16.63
CA LYS A 130 -19.53 6.53 -17.54
C LYS A 130 -18.21 6.70 -16.80
N GLU A 131 -18.13 7.71 -15.95
CA GLU A 131 -16.97 8.00 -15.11
C GLU A 131 -16.72 6.85 -14.11
N ILE A 132 -17.79 6.31 -13.49
CA ILE A 132 -17.71 5.14 -12.63
C ILE A 132 -17.09 3.95 -13.37
N TYR A 133 -17.55 3.61 -14.58
CA TYR A 133 -17.00 2.47 -15.32
C TYR A 133 -15.53 2.65 -15.68
N GLN A 134 -15.13 3.86 -16.08
CA GLN A 134 -13.74 4.17 -16.40
C GLN A 134 -12.84 4.03 -15.18
N ILE A 135 -13.20 4.67 -14.07
CA ILE A 135 -12.39 4.65 -12.84
C ILE A 135 -12.40 3.26 -12.21
N PHE A 136 -13.53 2.56 -12.21
CA PHE A 136 -13.62 1.19 -11.70
C PHE A 136 -12.73 0.23 -12.51
N GLY A 137 -12.70 0.35 -13.84
CA GLY A 137 -11.81 -0.45 -14.68
C GLY A 137 -10.33 -0.23 -14.36
N ALA A 138 -9.92 1.03 -14.22
CA ALA A 138 -8.55 1.38 -13.82
C ALA A 138 -8.21 0.86 -12.41
N LEU A 139 -9.12 1.06 -11.44
CA LEU A 139 -8.95 0.60 -10.07
C LEU A 139 -8.86 -0.92 -9.96
N LEU A 140 -9.61 -1.67 -10.77
CA LEU A 140 -9.49 -3.13 -10.81
C LEU A 140 -8.09 -3.57 -11.24
N LEU A 141 -7.57 -2.99 -12.33
CA LEU A 141 -6.22 -3.30 -12.81
C LEU A 141 -5.16 -2.95 -11.77
N HIS A 142 -5.24 -1.74 -11.20
CA HIS A 142 -4.39 -1.27 -10.13
C HIS A 142 -4.42 -2.25 -8.93
N LYS A 143 -5.61 -2.60 -8.44
CA LYS A 143 -5.79 -3.46 -7.25
C LYS A 143 -5.34 -4.89 -7.46
N MET A 144 -5.45 -5.42 -8.67
CA MET A 144 -4.90 -6.73 -9.00
C MET A 144 -3.37 -6.75 -8.88
N LEU A 145 -2.71 -5.68 -9.34
CA LEU A 145 -1.25 -5.53 -9.26
C LEU A 145 -0.76 -5.35 -7.82
N ILE A 146 -1.43 -4.49 -7.03
CA ILE A 146 -1.14 -4.35 -5.60
C ILE A 146 -1.40 -5.65 -4.86
N GLY A 147 -2.57 -6.27 -5.05
CA GLY A 147 -2.96 -7.49 -4.35
C GLY A 147 -2.02 -8.66 -4.67
N PHE A 148 -1.55 -8.76 -5.92
CA PHE A 148 -0.51 -9.72 -6.30
C PHE A 148 0.81 -9.46 -5.55
N SER A 149 1.27 -8.21 -5.56
CA SER A 149 2.53 -7.79 -4.91
C SER A 149 2.50 -8.00 -3.40
N LEU A 150 1.36 -7.67 -2.77
CA LEU A 150 1.08 -7.93 -1.37
C LEU A 150 1.10 -9.44 -1.08
N GLY A 151 0.57 -10.25 -1.99
CA GLY A 151 0.60 -11.72 -1.87
C GLY A 151 2.00 -12.30 -1.84
N ILE A 152 2.89 -11.80 -2.70
CA ILE A 152 4.30 -12.20 -2.68
C ILE A 152 4.92 -11.86 -1.32
N ARG A 153 4.69 -10.65 -0.81
CA ARG A 153 5.24 -10.20 0.48
C ARG A 153 4.71 -10.98 1.68
N LEU A 154 3.41 -11.25 1.72
CA LEU A 154 2.80 -12.04 2.79
C LEU A 154 3.26 -13.50 2.79
N VAL A 155 3.46 -14.10 1.61
CA VAL A 155 3.98 -15.48 1.50
C VAL A 155 5.45 -15.58 1.89
N GLN A 156 6.24 -14.53 1.66
CA GLN A 156 7.63 -14.44 2.12
C GLN A 156 7.76 -14.18 3.63
N SER A 157 6.73 -13.61 4.25
CA SER A 157 6.70 -13.35 5.70
C SER A 157 6.49 -14.64 6.49
N PRO A 158 7.04 -14.79 7.70
CA PRO A 158 6.92 -16.01 8.51
C PRO A 158 5.56 -16.14 9.22
N MET A 159 4.49 -15.91 8.48
CA MET A 159 3.11 -15.89 8.97
C MET A 159 2.42 -17.24 8.71
N LYS A 160 1.42 -17.56 9.54
CA LYS A 160 0.54 -18.70 9.30
C LYS A 160 -0.34 -18.39 8.08
N THR A 161 -0.65 -19.40 7.27
CA THR A 161 -1.52 -19.24 6.08
C THR A 161 -2.85 -18.60 6.43
N ILE A 162 -3.42 -18.92 7.59
CA ILE A 162 -4.67 -18.32 8.08
C ILE A 162 -4.53 -16.79 8.20
N THR A 163 -3.42 -16.30 8.77
CA THR A 163 -3.18 -14.86 8.90
C THR A 163 -3.04 -14.19 7.53
N ILE A 164 -2.36 -14.83 6.58
CA ILE A 164 -2.25 -14.35 5.19
C ILE A 164 -3.64 -14.22 4.55
N ILE A 165 -4.51 -15.23 4.72
CA ILE A 165 -5.89 -15.20 4.20
C ILE A 165 -6.68 -14.07 4.85
N ILE A 166 -6.58 -13.89 6.16
CA ILE A 166 -7.25 -12.80 6.89
C ILE A 166 -6.78 -11.44 6.37
N CYS A 167 -5.47 -11.22 6.21
CA CYS A 167 -4.92 -9.98 5.65
C CYS A 167 -5.49 -9.68 4.26
N PHE A 168 -5.61 -10.71 3.41
CA PHE A 168 -6.23 -10.57 2.09
C PHE A 168 -7.72 -10.25 2.14
N CYS A 169 -8.47 -10.89 3.04
CA CYS A 169 -9.89 -10.59 3.23
C CYS A 169 -10.09 -9.15 3.73
N ILE A 170 -9.24 -8.69 4.65
CA ILE A 170 -9.25 -7.31 5.14
C ILE A 170 -8.99 -6.35 3.98
N PHE A 171 -7.90 -6.55 3.22
CA PHE A 171 -7.55 -5.73 2.07
C PHE A 171 -8.65 -5.68 1.01
N ALA A 172 -9.22 -6.83 0.63
CA ALA A 172 -10.26 -6.92 -0.39
C ALA A 172 -11.59 -6.28 0.04
N GLY A 173 -11.96 -6.39 1.33
CA GLY A 173 -13.22 -5.86 1.84
C GLY A 173 -13.27 -4.34 1.94
N GLN A 174 -12.11 -3.67 2.06
CA GLN A 174 -12.06 -2.22 2.30
C GLN A 174 -12.68 -1.38 1.18
N VAL A 175 -12.58 -1.80 -0.08
CA VAL A 175 -13.16 -1.06 -1.20
C VAL A 175 -14.68 -1.04 -1.12
N VAL A 176 -15.27 -2.17 -0.73
CA VAL A 176 -16.71 -2.34 -0.57
C VAL A 176 -17.18 -1.46 0.59
N ILE A 177 -16.49 -1.54 1.73
CA ILE A 177 -16.77 -0.71 2.91
C ILE A 177 -16.69 0.78 2.54
N GLY A 178 -15.60 1.21 1.89
CA GLY A 178 -15.42 2.58 1.43
C GLY A 178 -16.54 3.05 0.51
N GLY A 179 -16.93 2.24 -0.48
CA GLY A 179 -18.03 2.54 -1.40
C GLY A 179 -19.38 2.72 -0.71
N PHE A 180 -19.74 1.81 0.20
CA PHE A 180 -20.97 1.94 0.99
C PHE A 180 -20.93 3.14 1.93
N CYS A 181 -19.80 3.37 2.61
CA CYS A 181 -19.61 4.54 3.45
C CYS A 181 -19.66 5.85 2.65
N GLY A 182 -19.21 5.87 1.38
CA GLY A 182 -19.27 7.04 0.50
C GLY A 182 -20.69 7.49 0.21
N LEU A 183 -21.59 6.54 -0.03
CA LEU A 183 -23.02 6.81 -0.23
C LEU A 183 -23.65 7.39 1.04
N GLU A 184 -23.34 6.81 2.21
CA GLU A 184 -23.87 7.29 3.49
C GLU A 184 -23.33 8.67 3.85
N ILE A 185 -22.04 8.90 3.61
CA ILE A 185 -21.39 10.20 3.86
C ILE A 185 -21.98 11.28 2.96
N LEU A 186 -22.32 11.00 1.69
CA LEU A 186 -23.02 11.94 0.83
C LEU A 186 -24.39 12.34 1.41
N ASN A 187 -25.13 11.36 1.96
CA ASN A 187 -26.43 11.61 2.60
C ASN A 187 -26.29 12.44 3.89
N LEU A 188 -25.28 12.13 4.72
CA LEU A 188 -25.04 12.83 5.99
C LEU A 188 -24.44 14.23 5.82
N LEU A 189 -23.53 14.41 4.85
CA LEU A 189 -22.81 15.67 4.63
C LEU A 189 -23.58 16.70 3.82
N SER A 190 -24.73 16.34 3.26
CA SER A 190 -25.68 17.27 2.65
C SER A 190 -26.08 18.43 3.60
N GLY A 191 -25.80 18.32 4.91
CA GLY A 191 -26.06 19.33 5.94
C GLY A 191 -24.86 20.18 6.43
N GLY A 192 -23.63 20.02 5.90
CA GLY A 192 -22.57 21.04 6.08
C GLY A 192 -21.35 20.72 6.95
N SER A 193 -20.53 19.74 6.56
CA SER A 193 -19.11 19.68 6.99
C SER A 193 -18.17 19.02 5.98
N LEU A 194 -18.50 19.08 4.68
CA LEU A 194 -17.68 18.51 3.58
C LEU A 194 -16.19 18.83 3.73
N TYR A 195 -15.87 20.07 4.12
CA TYR A 195 -14.51 20.52 4.39
C TYR A 195 -13.74 19.64 5.39
N GLN A 196 -14.36 19.29 6.51
CA GLN A 196 -13.71 18.48 7.55
C GLN A 196 -13.48 17.06 7.06
N ALA A 197 -14.46 16.46 6.38
CA ALA A 197 -14.33 15.12 5.81
C ALA A 197 -13.20 15.05 4.77
N THR A 198 -13.13 16.05 3.87
CA THR A 198 -12.05 16.16 2.88
C THR A 198 -10.68 16.31 3.55
N LEU A 199 -10.56 17.16 4.59
CA LEU A 199 -9.30 17.35 5.30
C LEU A 199 -8.84 16.05 6.01
N ILE A 200 -9.76 15.37 6.70
CA ILE A 200 -9.47 14.10 7.37
C ILE A 200 -9.02 13.05 6.34
N SER A 201 -9.72 12.94 5.20
CA SER A 201 -9.35 12.04 4.11
C SER A 201 -7.96 12.33 3.56
N ALA A 202 -7.66 13.59 3.25
CA ALA A 202 -6.36 13.98 2.72
C ALA A 202 -5.22 13.65 3.70
N CYS A 203 -5.38 13.99 4.98
CA CYS A 203 -4.39 13.71 6.01
C CYS A 203 -4.21 12.20 6.25
N ALA A 204 -5.30 11.43 6.25
CA ALA A 204 -5.25 9.98 6.43
C ALA A 204 -4.55 9.29 5.25
N GLN A 205 -4.86 9.68 4.02
CA GLN A 205 -4.17 9.19 2.82
C GLN A 205 -2.68 9.56 2.83
N ALA A 206 -2.33 10.77 3.25
CA ALA A 206 -0.93 11.20 3.42
C ALA A 206 -0.19 10.33 4.45
N LEU A 207 -0.81 10.04 5.61
CA LEU A 207 -0.24 9.14 6.62
C LEU A 207 0.00 7.73 6.07
N ALA A 208 -0.99 7.17 5.36
CA ALA A 208 -0.83 5.87 4.72
C ALA A 208 0.26 5.89 3.64
N CYS A 209 0.34 6.95 2.84
CA CYS A 209 1.39 7.15 1.85
C CYS A 209 2.79 7.11 2.51
N GLY A 210 2.99 7.85 3.61
CA GLY A 210 4.26 7.84 4.35
C GLY A 210 4.62 6.48 4.93
N THR A 211 3.64 5.80 5.53
CA THR A 211 3.75 4.45 6.08
C THR A 211 4.17 3.45 4.99
N PHE A 212 3.49 3.51 3.86
CA PHE A 212 3.71 2.61 2.73
C PHE A 212 5.04 2.88 2.03
N LEU A 213 5.43 4.16 1.91
CA LEU A 213 6.71 4.55 1.36
C LEU A 213 7.88 4.03 2.21
N TYR A 214 7.77 4.10 3.54
CA TYR A 214 8.77 3.54 4.45
C TYR A 214 8.96 2.04 4.22
N VAL A 215 7.88 1.27 4.31
CA VAL A 215 7.94 -0.20 4.16
C VAL A 215 8.51 -0.57 2.78
N THR A 216 8.12 0.14 1.73
CA THR A 216 8.63 -0.11 0.38
C THR A 216 10.14 0.16 0.27
N CYS A 217 10.58 1.35 0.69
CA CYS A 217 11.95 1.81 0.47
C CYS A 217 12.97 1.26 1.47
N PHE A 218 12.57 0.90 2.69
CA PHE A 218 13.50 0.53 3.76
C PHE A 218 13.41 -0.94 4.17
N GLU A 219 12.29 -1.60 3.93
CA GLU A 219 12.11 -3.00 4.30
C GLU A 219 12.10 -3.91 3.06
N ILE A 220 11.27 -3.58 2.07
CA ILE A 220 11.02 -4.38 0.88
C ILE A 220 12.20 -4.34 -0.10
N LEU A 221 12.63 -3.14 -0.50
CA LEU A 221 13.64 -2.96 -1.55
C LEU A 221 15.06 -3.30 -1.08
N PRO A 222 15.55 -2.81 0.07
CA PRO A 222 16.92 -3.11 0.49
C PRO A 222 17.12 -4.61 0.78
N HIS A 223 16.12 -5.27 1.37
CA HIS A 223 16.18 -6.71 1.63
C HIS A 223 16.37 -7.54 0.36
N GLU A 224 15.67 -7.18 -0.72
CA GLU A 224 15.78 -7.91 -1.98
C GLU A 224 17.00 -7.47 -2.80
N LEU A 225 17.32 -6.18 -2.87
CA LEU A 225 18.43 -5.67 -3.70
C LEU A 225 19.82 -5.99 -3.12
N ASN A 226 19.94 -6.20 -1.80
CA ASN A 226 21.20 -6.56 -1.16
C ASN A 226 21.57 -8.05 -1.29
N GLN A 227 20.66 -8.90 -1.79
CA GLN A 227 20.99 -10.30 -2.05
C GLN A 227 22.04 -10.43 -3.18
N PRO A 228 22.97 -11.41 -3.12
CA PRO A 228 24.08 -11.56 -4.07
C PRO A 228 23.67 -12.00 -5.49
N THR A 229 22.38 -12.02 -5.81
CA THR A 229 21.87 -12.32 -7.15
C THR A 229 22.10 -11.16 -8.11
N VAL A 230 22.07 -11.45 -9.42
CA VAL A 230 22.31 -10.46 -10.49
C VAL A 230 21.43 -9.21 -10.30
N ARG A 231 22.08 -8.07 -10.01
CA ARG A 231 21.42 -6.81 -9.63
C ARG A 231 20.66 -6.15 -10.78
N LEU A 232 21.17 -6.26 -12.01
CA LEU A 232 20.57 -5.61 -13.19
C LEU A 232 19.16 -6.13 -13.52
N PRO A 233 18.90 -7.46 -13.57
CA PRO A 233 17.54 -7.97 -13.74
C PRO A 233 16.57 -7.52 -12.65
N LYS A 234 17.03 -7.40 -11.39
CA LYS A 234 16.20 -6.88 -10.30
C LYS A 234 15.82 -5.42 -10.55
N LEU A 235 16.77 -4.58 -10.93
CA LEU A 235 16.49 -3.18 -11.27
C LEU A 235 15.54 -3.07 -12.47
N ALA A 236 15.70 -3.92 -13.49
CA ALA A 236 14.78 -3.98 -14.62
C ALA A 236 13.36 -4.38 -14.19
N CYS A 237 13.21 -5.37 -13.29
CA CYS A 237 11.92 -5.74 -12.71
C CYS A 237 11.30 -4.62 -11.88
N LEU A 238 12.11 -3.88 -11.09
CA LEU A 238 11.66 -2.72 -10.33
C LEU A 238 11.05 -1.66 -11.26
N LEU A 239 11.80 -1.28 -12.30
CA LEU A 239 11.36 -0.30 -13.29
C LEU A 239 10.13 -0.78 -14.04
N LEU A 240 10.07 -2.06 -14.40
CA LEU A 240 8.91 -2.65 -15.06
C LEU A 240 7.64 -2.53 -14.21
N GLY A 241 7.74 -2.82 -12.90
CA GLY A 241 6.61 -2.68 -11.97
C GLY A 241 6.16 -1.23 -11.83
N PHE A 242 7.12 -0.30 -11.73
CA PHE A 242 6.84 1.13 -11.65
C PHE A 242 6.15 1.65 -12.92
N LEU A 243 6.70 1.32 -14.09
CA LEU A 243 6.16 1.72 -15.39
C LEU A 243 4.78 1.12 -15.66
N LEU A 244 4.52 -0.10 -15.18
CA LEU A 244 3.22 -0.74 -15.34
C LEU A 244 2.12 0.04 -14.60
N ILE A 245 2.34 0.43 -13.34
CA ILE A 245 1.39 1.28 -12.61
C ILE A 245 1.30 2.67 -13.24
N THR A 246 2.43 3.24 -13.67
CA THR A 246 2.43 4.52 -14.40
C THR A 246 1.53 4.45 -15.63
N ALA A 247 1.61 3.36 -16.41
CA ALA A 247 0.75 3.15 -17.57
C ALA A 247 -0.73 2.99 -17.19
N VAL A 248 -1.04 2.28 -16.11
CA VAL A 248 -2.42 2.15 -15.60
C VAL A 248 -2.99 3.50 -15.17
N VAL A 249 -2.21 4.31 -14.45
CA VAL A 249 -2.61 5.66 -14.01
C VAL A 249 -2.79 6.60 -15.22
N LEU A 250 -1.89 6.57 -16.20
CA LEU A 250 -2.03 7.37 -17.42
C LEU A 250 -3.27 6.99 -18.25
N LEU A 251 -3.69 5.73 -18.21
CA LEU A 251 -4.92 5.27 -18.87
C LEU A 251 -6.20 5.72 -18.13
N SER A 252 -6.10 6.13 -16.86
CA SER A 252 -7.25 6.62 -16.08
C SER A 252 -7.54 8.10 -16.25
N ILE A 253 -6.58 8.88 -16.75
CA ILE A 253 -6.72 10.31 -17.10
C ILE A 253 -7.49 10.46 -18.40
#